data_AF-A0A3A4XP57-F1
#
_entry.id   AF-A0A3A4XP57-F1
#
_cell.length_a   1.000
_cell.length_b   1.000
_cell.length_c   1.000
_cell.angle_alpha   90.00
_cell.angle_beta   90.00
_cell.angle_gamma   90.00
#
_symmetry.space_group_name_H-M   'P 1'
#
loop_
_entity.id
_entity.type
_entity.pdbx_description
1 polymer ?
#
loop_
_entity_poly.entity_id
_entity_poly.type
_entity_poly.pdbx_seq_one_letter_code
_entity_poly.pdbx_strand_id
1 'polypeptide(L)'
;MCITKPTKFEARRSRPPFSSFGMNENGSTLIVALVVLVTLAILGMIALQSSTHEVRIAGSDRLSKETFYAADGSMELGSELLEQNIESAAAWAGEELLRGGKIRVVDGDFWLNEDIVATTPSPTNRDFYLPDGATAAQPHTNFKLGGHPESAKGAAIQMVAGYEGKGKSAAQGGSNLVYMINAQHRGVNNSEAVVRIQWRHVN
;
A
#
# COMPACT_ATOMS: atom_id res chain seq x y z
N MET A 1 77.50 90.07 16.25
CA MET A 1 76.47 89.83 17.29
C MET A 1 75.13 89.65 16.60
N CYS A 2 74.29 88.70 17.05
CA CYS A 2 73.04 88.19 16.47
C CYS A 2 73.19 87.25 15.26
N ILE A 3 73.18 85.91 15.40
CA ILE A 3 72.07 84.95 15.71
C ILE A 3 71.16 84.83 14.46
N THR A 4 70.95 83.70 13.77
CA THR A 4 70.27 82.44 14.17
C THR A 4 70.46 81.32 13.13
N LYS A 5 70.67 80.07 13.57
CA LYS A 5 70.41 78.84 12.79
C LYS A 5 68.90 78.54 12.77
N PRO A 6 68.29 78.07 11.66
CA PRO A 6 66.98 77.43 11.73
C PRO A 6 67.11 75.93 12.02
N THR A 7 66.28 75.52 12.98
CA THR A 7 66.15 74.21 13.62
C THR A 7 65.34 73.23 12.78
N LYS A 8 65.68 71.93 12.92
CA LYS A 8 64.99 70.77 12.36
C LYS A 8 63.47 70.83 12.63
N PHE A 9 62.68 70.64 11.58
CA PHE A 9 61.23 70.48 11.63
C PHE A 9 60.92 68.98 11.77
N GLU A 10 60.76 68.49 13.00
CA GLU A 10 60.25 67.14 13.26
C GLU A 10 58.73 67.12 13.09
N ALA A 11 58.27 66.48 12.01
CA ALA A 11 56.86 66.24 11.76
C ALA A 11 56.31 65.25 12.80
N ARG A 12 55.57 65.77 13.78
CA ARG A 12 54.78 64.99 14.73
C ARG A 12 53.64 64.31 13.97
N ARG A 13 53.79 63.02 13.62
CA ARG A 13 52.68 62.21 13.09
C ARG A 13 51.61 62.08 14.16
N SER A 14 50.51 62.82 14.02
CA SER A 14 49.27 62.55 14.75
C SER A 14 48.73 61.19 14.28
N ARG A 15 48.70 60.22 15.21
CA ARG A 15 47.95 58.97 14.99
C ARG A 15 46.48 59.35 14.95
N PRO A 16 45.68 58.93 13.94
CA PRO A 16 44.25 59.15 14.00
C PRO A 16 43.68 58.43 15.24
N PRO A 17 42.70 59.01 15.94
CA PRO A 17 42.05 58.31 17.03
C PRO A 17 41.41 57.05 16.46
N PHE A 18 41.64 55.92 17.14
CA PHE A 18 40.83 54.72 16.95
C PHE A 18 39.39 55.14 17.24
N SER A 19 38.58 55.32 16.20
CA SER A 19 37.18 55.66 16.35
C SER A 19 36.50 54.51 17.09
N SER A 20 36.10 54.74 18.34
CA SER A 20 35.19 53.85 19.04
C SER A 20 33.97 53.64 18.14
N PHE A 21 33.65 52.39 17.84
CA PHE A 21 32.32 52.02 17.35
C PHE A 21 31.34 52.52 18.42
N GLY A 22 30.75 53.70 18.18
CA GLY A 22 29.86 54.35 19.12
C GLY A 22 28.69 53.41 19.42
N MET A 23 28.56 53.05 20.70
CA MET A 23 27.46 52.27 21.23
C MET A 23 26.15 53.05 21.07
N ASN A 24 25.47 52.86 19.94
CA ASN A 24 24.02 53.04 19.87
C ASN A 24 23.39 51.76 20.42
N GLU A 25 23.30 51.68 21.75
CA GLU A 25 22.71 50.55 22.52
C GLU A 25 21.28 50.23 22.07
N ASN A 26 20.59 51.23 21.52
CA ASN A 26 19.23 51.10 20.99
C ASN A 26 19.17 50.28 19.68
N GLY A 27 20.24 50.25 18.87
CA GLY A 27 20.27 49.55 17.59
C GLY A 27 20.63 48.07 17.69
N SER A 28 21.56 47.71 18.59
CA SER A 28 21.98 46.30 18.76
C SER A 28 20.87 45.44 19.38
N THR A 29 20.06 46.02 20.26
CA THR A 29 18.92 45.35 20.89
C THR A 29 17.88 44.89 19.86
N LEU A 30 17.63 45.70 18.82
CA LEU A 30 16.73 45.35 17.73
C LEU A 30 17.26 44.14 16.92
N ILE A 31 18.56 44.12 16.64
CA ILE A 31 19.21 43.05 15.87
C ILE A 31 19.17 41.74 16.67
N VAL A 32 19.49 41.79 17.96
CA VAL A 32 19.43 40.61 18.85
C VAL A 32 17.99 40.09 18.95
N ALA A 33 17.01 40.98 19.14
CA ALA A 33 15.59 40.60 19.17
C ALA A 33 15.15 39.94 17.85
N LEU A 34 15.59 40.47 16.70
CA LEU A 34 15.27 39.90 15.39
C LEU A 34 15.92 38.53 15.19
N VAL A 35 17.18 38.34 15.58
CA VAL A 35 17.85 37.04 15.51
C VAL A 35 17.14 36.01 16.40
N VAL A 36 16.76 36.39 17.62
CA VAL A 36 16.01 35.51 18.53
C VAL A 36 14.61 35.19 17.98
N LEU A 37 13.93 36.15 17.36
CA LEU A 37 12.61 35.92 16.75
C LEU A 37 12.71 34.96 15.56
N VAL A 38 13.71 35.14 14.70
CA VAL A 38 13.95 34.26 13.54
C VAL A 38 14.32 32.84 13.98
N THR A 39 15.18 32.69 15.00
CA THR A 39 15.52 31.34 15.51
C THR A 39 14.31 30.64 16.11
N LEU A 40 13.48 31.35 16.88
CA LEU A 40 12.21 30.80 17.40
C LEU A 40 11.24 30.42 16.28
N ALA A 41 11.14 31.24 15.22
CA ALA A 41 10.29 30.95 14.08
C ALA A 41 10.72 29.68 13.33
N ILE A 42 12.02 29.47 13.16
CA ILE A 42 12.57 28.25 12.53
C ILE A 42 12.26 27.02 13.41
N LEU A 43 12.47 27.10 14.72
CA LEU A 43 12.13 26.01 15.65
C LEU A 43 10.63 25.69 15.62
N GLY A 44 9.77 26.72 15.57
CA GLY A 44 8.33 26.55 15.44
C GLY A 44 7.92 25.86 14.14
N MET A 45 8.55 26.21 13.02
CA MET A 45 8.28 25.58 11.72
C MET A 45 8.72 24.11 11.69
N ILE A 46 9.88 23.78 12.26
CA ILE A 46 10.37 22.39 12.34
C ILE A 46 9.40 21.52 13.15
N ALA A 47 8.88 22.05 14.26
CA ALA A 47 7.88 21.35 15.06
C ALA A 47 6.58 21.07 14.26
N LEU A 48 6.08 22.07 13.52
CA LEU A 48 4.90 21.91 12.66
C LEU A 48 5.10 20.87 11.55
N GLN A 49 6.30 20.82 10.95
CA GLN A 49 6.64 19.83 9.93
C GLN A 49 6.54 18.40 10.48
N SER A 50 7.03 18.13 11.70
CA SER A 50 6.91 16.82 12.35
C SER A 50 5.44 16.38 12.47
N SER A 51 4.55 17.27 12.93
CA SER A 51 3.12 16.96 13.05
C SER A 51 2.48 16.61 11.70
N THR A 52 2.84 17.30 10.62
CA THR A 52 2.32 16.96 9.28
C THR A 52 2.80 15.59 8.79
N HIS A 53 4.03 15.19 9.16
CA HIS A 53 4.56 13.87 8.84
C HIS A 53 3.82 12.77 9.60
N GLU A 54 3.58 12.96 10.89
CA GLU A 54 2.83 12.00 11.72
C GLU A 54 1.40 11.79 11.20
N VAL A 55 0.70 12.87 10.83
CA VAL A 55 -0.66 12.77 10.27
C VAL A 55 -0.66 12.01 8.94
N ARG A 56 0.35 12.21 8.08
CA ARG A 56 0.47 11.47 6.82
C ARG A 56 0.74 9.98 7.06
N ILE A 57 1.60 9.66 8.02
CA ILE A 57 1.90 8.28 8.40
C ILE A 57 0.63 7.62 8.96
N ALA A 58 -0.09 8.29 9.87
CA ALA A 58 -1.34 7.79 10.44
C ALA A 58 -2.43 7.61 9.37
N GLY A 59 -2.54 8.53 8.41
CA GLY A 59 -3.47 8.41 7.29
C GLY A 59 -3.16 7.21 6.39
N SER A 60 -1.87 6.97 6.13
CA SER A 60 -1.42 5.80 5.35
C SER A 60 -1.69 4.48 6.07
N ASP A 61 -1.38 4.40 7.38
CA ASP A 61 -1.64 3.21 8.20
C ASP A 61 -3.14 2.90 8.30
N ARG A 62 -3.97 3.93 8.50
CA ARG A 62 -5.43 3.79 8.49
C ARG A 62 -5.91 3.24 7.14
N LEU A 63 -5.47 3.84 6.04
CA LEU A 63 -5.88 3.44 4.71
C LEU A 63 -5.48 1.98 4.40
N SER A 64 -4.27 1.58 4.78
CA SER A 64 -3.80 0.19 4.64
C SER A 64 -4.66 -0.81 5.42
N LYS A 65 -5.10 -0.44 6.63
CA LYS A 65 -6.01 -1.28 7.42
C LYS A 65 -7.40 -1.36 6.80
N GLU A 66 -7.95 -0.24 6.34
CA GLU A 66 -9.25 -0.21 5.66
C GLU A 66 -9.25 -1.09 4.41
N THR A 67 -8.20 -1.03 3.59
CA THR A 67 -8.09 -1.86 2.39
C THR A 67 -7.90 -3.34 2.73
N PHE A 68 -7.14 -3.65 3.78
CA PHE A 68 -7.03 -5.02 4.28
C PHE A 68 -8.37 -5.58 4.75
N TYR A 69 -9.12 -4.84 5.57
CA TYR A 69 -10.44 -5.29 6.05
C TYR A 69 -11.44 -5.44 4.90
N ALA A 70 -11.37 -4.59 3.88
CA ALA A 70 -12.19 -4.74 2.69
C ALA A 70 -11.81 -5.99 1.88
N ALA A 71 -10.53 -6.33 1.75
CA ALA A 71 -10.07 -7.55 1.11
C ALA A 71 -10.51 -8.80 1.88
N ASP A 72 -10.31 -8.80 3.20
CA ASP A 72 -10.66 -9.91 4.09
C ASP A 72 -12.18 -10.14 4.14
N GLY A 73 -12.97 -9.08 4.28
CA GLY A 73 -14.43 -9.17 4.24
C GLY A 73 -14.98 -9.66 2.90
N SER A 74 -14.20 -9.54 1.82
CA SER A 74 -14.60 -10.07 0.51
C SER A 74 -14.28 -11.57 0.37
N MET A 75 -13.49 -12.18 1.27
CA MET A 75 -13.10 -13.60 1.17
C MET A 75 -14.26 -14.57 1.38
N GLU A 76 -15.20 -14.24 2.26
CA GLU A 76 -16.41 -15.06 2.48
C GLU A 76 -17.21 -15.25 1.19
N LEU A 77 -17.29 -14.17 0.40
CA LEU A 77 -17.94 -14.20 -0.90
C LEU A 77 -17.15 -15.08 -1.88
N GLY A 78 -15.81 -15.04 -1.82
CA GLY A 78 -14.97 -15.88 -2.66
C GLY A 78 -15.16 -17.39 -2.41
N SER A 79 -15.26 -17.80 -1.13
CA SER A 79 -15.52 -19.21 -0.80
C SER A 79 -16.96 -19.62 -1.15
N GLU A 80 -17.94 -18.74 -0.95
CA GLU A 80 -19.32 -19.02 -1.32
C GLU A 80 -19.47 -19.24 -2.83
N LEU A 81 -18.89 -18.36 -3.66
CA LEU A 81 -18.95 -18.51 -5.10
C LEU A 81 -18.20 -19.74 -5.59
N LEU A 82 -17.10 -20.11 -4.93
CA LEU A 82 -16.39 -21.35 -5.21
C LEU A 82 -17.29 -22.57 -5.00
N GLU A 83 -17.98 -22.66 -3.87
CA GLU A 83 -18.86 -23.79 -3.59
C GLU A 83 -20.05 -23.84 -4.56
N GLN A 84 -20.67 -22.69 -4.84
CA GLN A 84 -21.77 -22.65 -5.83
C GLN A 84 -21.31 -23.07 -7.22
N ASN A 85 -20.10 -22.69 -7.62
CA ASN A 85 -19.52 -23.07 -8.90
C ASN A 85 -19.17 -24.56 -8.97
N ILE A 86 -18.74 -25.17 -7.86
CA ILE A 86 -18.53 -26.62 -7.76
C ILE A 86 -19.89 -27.37 -7.83
N GLU A 87 -20.88 -26.93 -7.06
CA GLU A 87 -22.21 -27.58 -6.99
C GLU A 87 -23.01 -27.46 -8.29
N SER A 88 -22.87 -26.33 -8.99
CA SER A 88 -23.67 -25.99 -10.16
C SER A 88 -22.82 -25.69 -11.39
N ALA A 89 -21.69 -26.39 -11.56
CA ALA A 89 -20.71 -26.15 -12.64
C ALA A 89 -21.32 -26.03 -14.05
N ALA A 90 -22.41 -26.75 -14.34
CA ALA A 90 -23.10 -26.70 -15.64
C ALA A 90 -23.93 -25.41 -15.87
N ALA A 91 -24.14 -24.57 -14.85
CA ALA A 91 -24.96 -23.36 -14.92
C ALA A 91 -24.16 -22.07 -15.22
N TRP A 92 -22.83 -22.11 -15.10
CA TRP A 92 -21.95 -20.93 -15.16
C TRP A 92 -21.31 -20.83 -16.55
N ALA A 93 -22.08 -20.34 -17.53
CA ALA A 93 -21.62 -20.23 -18.91
C ALA A 93 -21.04 -18.83 -19.20
N GLY A 94 -19.72 -18.68 -19.10
CA GLY A 94 -19.00 -17.47 -19.52
C GLY A 94 -19.10 -16.29 -18.54
N GLU A 95 -19.17 -15.06 -19.06
CA GLU A 95 -19.33 -13.88 -18.21
C GLU A 95 -20.74 -13.78 -17.63
N GLU A 96 -20.87 -13.83 -16.31
CA GLU A 96 -22.15 -13.78 -15.62
C GLU A 96 -22.19 -12.65 -14.58
N LEU A 97 -23.39 -12.08 -14.40
CA LEU A 97 -23.68 -11.09 -13.35
C LEU A 97 -24.46 -11.75 -12.21
N LEU A 98 -23.77 -11.96 -11.08
CA LEU A 98 -24.35 -12.62 -9.90
C LEU A 98 -24.85 -11.61 -8.86
N ARG A 99 -25.66 -12.10 -7.91
CA ARG A 99 -26.17 -11.33 -6.75
C ARG A 99 -26.86 -10.02 -7.15
N GLY A 100 -27.69 -10.06 -8.19
CA GLY A 100 -28.44 -8.88 -8.65
C GLY A 100 -27.58 -7.83 -9.35
N GLY A 101 -26.52 -8.26 -10.07
CA GLY A 101 -25.70 -7.37 -10.89
C GLY A 101 -24.54 -6.70 -10.16
N LYS A 102 -24.10 -7.24 -9.02
CA LYS A 102 -23.02 -6.64 -8.20
C LYS A 102 -21.68 -7.31 -8.38
N ILE A 103 -21.67 -8.57 -8.79
CA ILE A 103 -20.45 -9.35 -9.00
C ILE A 103 -20.40 -9.68 -10.48
N ARG A 104 -19.25 -9.47 -11.10
CA ARG A 104 -19.00 -9.95 -12.46
C ARG A 104 -18.05 -11.12 -12.44
N VAL A 105 -18.51 -12.24 -12.98
CA VAL A 105 -17.70 -13.40 -13.32
C VAL A 105 -17.13 -13.18 -14.73
N VAL A 106 -15.83 -13.39 -14.87
CA VAL A 106 -15.08 -13.29 -16.13
C VAL A 106 -14.85 -14.69 -16.71
N ASP A 107 -14.58 -15.65 -15.85
CA ASP A 107 -14.37 -17.06 -16.21
C ASP A 107 -15.34 -17.93 -15.40
N GLY A 108 -16.25 -18.66 -16.04
CA GLY A 108 -17.23 -19.52 -15.37
C GLY A 108 -16.64 -20.85 -14.86
N ASP A 109 -15.44 -21.22 -15.32
CA ASP A 109 -14.80 -22.50 -15.02
C ASP A 109 -13.67 -22.35 -13.98
N PHE A 110 -13.69 -21.30 -13.16
CA PHE A 110 -12.59 -21.02 -12.22
C PHE A 110 -12.35 -22.13 -11.18
N TRP A 111 -13.32 -23.02 -10.91
CA TRP A 111 -13.11 -24.22 -10.08
C TRP A 111 -12.15 -25.24 -10.70
N LEU A 112 -11.88 -25.16 -12.00
CA LEU A 112 -10.91 -26.02 -12.69
C LEU A 112 -9.49 -25.44 -12.70
N ASN A 113 -9.34 -24.14 -12.41
CA ASN A 113 -8.05 -23.44 -12.43
C ASN A 113 -6.98 -24.18 -11.63
N GLU A 114 -5.79 -24.32 -12.22
CA GLU A 114 -4.62 -24.87 -11.53
C GLU A 114 -4.13 -23.96 -10.41
N ASP A 115 -3.61 -24.56 -9.34
CA ASP A 115 -3.06 -23.82 -8.21
C ASP A 115 -1.95 -22.84 -8.64
N ILE A 116 -1.17 -23.22 -9.67
CA ILE A 116 -0.16 -22.34 -10.28
C ILE A 116 -0.76 -21.06 -10.90
N VAL A 117 -2.06 -21.07 -11.21
CA VAL A 117 -2.82 -19.96 -11.79
C VAL A 117 -3.43 -19.07 -10.69
N ALA A 118 -3.45 -19.51 -9.43
CA ALA A 118 -3.86 -18.75 -8.24
C ALA A 118 -2.82 -17.69 -7.83
N THR A 119 -2.38 -16.91 -8.81
CA THR A 119 -1.49 -15.75 -8.66
C THR A 119 -2.22 -14.57 -8.03
N THR A 120 -1.47 -13.54 -7.63
CA THR A 120 -2.07 -12.28 -7.18
C THR A 120 -3.02 -11.73 -8.26
N PRO A 121 -4.31 -11.52 -7.95
CA PRO A 121 -5.28 -11.04 -8.92
C PRO A 121 -4.88 -9.67 -9.47
N SER A 122 -5.29 -9.37 -10.69
CA SER A 122 -5.16 -8.05 -11.29
C SER A 122 -6.37 -7.73 -12.17
N PRO A 123 -6.57 -6.48 -12.60
CA PRO A 123 -7.69 -6.14 -13.50
C PRO A 123 -7.71 -6.93 -14.82
N THR A 124 -6.56 -7.43 -15.26
CA THR A 124 -6.42 -8.23 -16.49
C THR A 124 -6.27 -9.72 -16.22
N ASN A 125 -6.11 -10.14 -14.97
CA ASN A 125 -5.95 -11.53 -14.55
C ASN A 125 -6.78 -11.79 -13.29
N ARG A 126 -8.07 -12.05 -13.51
CA ARG A 126 -9.08 -12.28 -12.45
C ARG A 126 -10.16 -13.19 -12.99
N ASP A 127 -10.72 -14.02 -12.11
CA ASP A 127 -11.82 -14.91 -12.42
C ASP A 127 -13.16 -14.22 -12.20
N PHE A 128 -13.24 -13.37 -11.17
CA PHE A 128 -14.38 -12.49 -10.93
C PHE A 128 -13.96 -11.25 -10.15
N TYR A 129 -14.84 -10.25 -10.11
CA TYR A 129 -14.62 -9.02 -9.37
C TYR A 129 -15.91 -8.36 -8.88
N LEU A 130 -15.76 -7.49 -7.88
CA LEU A 130 -16.82 -6.63 -7.37
C LEU A 130 -16.29 -5.21 -7.07
N PRO A 131 -17.13 -4.17 -7.17
CA PRO A 131 -18.47 -4.19 -7.76
C PRO A 131 -18.42 -4.35 -9.29
N ASP A 132 -19.55 -4.72 -9.88
CA ASP A 132 -19.70 -4.71 -11.33
C ASP A 132 -19.43 -3.33 -11.94
N GLY A 133 -18.83 -3.30 -13.13
CA GLY A 133 -18.46 -2.05 -13.81
C GLY A 133 -17.30 -1.29 -13.17
N ALA A 134 -16.61 -1.89 -12.18
CA ALA A 134 -15.44 -1.30 -11.56
C ALA A 134 -14.36 -0.94 -12.58
N THR A 135 -14.03 0.34 -12.64
CA THR A 135 -12.87 0.86 -13.38
C THR A 135 -11.63 0.86 -12.50
N ALA A 136 -10.43 0.91 -13.10
CA ALA A 136 -9.16 0.94 -12.36
C ALA A 136 -9.03 2.13 -11.37
N ALA A 137 -9.86 3.17 -11.52
CA ALA A 137 -9.87 4.35 -10.67
C ALA A 137 -10.80 4.22 -9.44
N GLN A 138 -11.70 3.24 -9.42
CA GLN A 138 -12.68 3.05 -8.35
C GLN A 138 -12.25 1.92 -7.41
N PRO A 139 -12.64 1.97 -6.12
CA PRO A 139 -12.37 0.87 -5.21
C PRO A 139 -13.06 -0.42 -5.67
N HIS A 140 -12.31 -1.50 -5.77
CA HIS A 140 -12.81 -2.79 -6.22
C HIS A 140 -11.97 -3.95 -5.69
N THR A 141 -12.57 -5.13 -5.62
CA THR A 141 -11.92 -6.38 -5.24
C THR A 141 -11.88 -7.31 -6.45
N ASN A 142 -10.68 -7.78 -6.80
CA ASN A 142 -10.43 -8.78 -7.83
C ASN A 142 -10.16 -10.14 -7.17
N PHE A 143 -10.63 -11.21 -7.79
CA PHE A 143 -10.44 -12.57 -7.31
C PHE A 143 -9.72 -13.42 -8.32
N LYS A 144 -8.87 -14.31 -7.82
CA LYS A 144 -8.24 -15.36 -8.61
C LYS A 144 -8.17 -16.63 -7.77
N LEU A 145 -8.77 -17.68 -8.30
CA LEU A 145 -8.87 -18.98 -7.66
C LEU A 145 -8.03 -19.97 -8.46
N GLY A 146 -7.50 -20.95 -7.74
CA GLY A 146 -6.92 -22.14 -8.31
C GLY A 146 -6.94 -23.22 -7.27
N GLY A 147 -6.81 -24.46 -7.69
CA GLY A 147 -6.78 -25.58 -6.76
C GLY A 147 -5.99 -26.75 -7.29
N HIS A 148 -5.75 -27.71 -6.43
CA HIS A 148 -5.12 -28.98 -6.73
C HIS A 148 -5.81 -30.10 -5.96
N PRO A 149 -5.85 -31.33 -6.52
CA PRO A 149 -6.33 -32.48 -5.79
C PRO A 149 -5.28 -32.93 -4.76
N GLU A 150 -5.69 -33.14 -3.52
CA GLU A 150 -4.90 -33.80 -2.48
C GLU A 150 -5.50 -35.18 -2.16
N SER A 151 -4.63 -36.19 -2.04
CA SER A 151 -5.07 -37.53 -1.64
C SER A 151 -5.49 -37.53 -0.16
N ALA A 152 -6.67 -38.07 0.14
CA ALA A 152 -7.09 -38.27 1.53
C ALA A 152 -6.20 -39.31 2.22
N LYS A 153 -5.87 -39.11 3.50
CA LYS A 153 -5.07 -40.07 4.28
C LYS A 153 -5.80 -41.41 4.36
N GLY A 154 -5.23 -42.46 3.76
CA GLY A 154 -5.82 -43.81 3.70
C GLY A 154 -6.43 -44.18 2.35
N ALA A 155 -6.49 -43.26 1.38
CA ALA A 155 -6.84 -43.59 0.00
C ALA A 155 -5.70 -44.39 -0.66
N ALA A 156 -6.03 -45.48 -1.36
CA ALA A 156 -5.04 -46.29 -2.06
C ALA A 156 -4.40 -45.45 -3.18
N ILE A 157 -3.12 -45.11 -3.04
CA ILE A 157 -2.35 -44.28 -4.01
C ILE A 157 -2.37 -44.87 -5.43
N GLN A 158 -2.55 -46.20 -5.57
CA GLN A 158 -2.68 -46.90 -6.86
C GLN A 158 -4.00 -46.65 -7.60
N MET A 159 -5.04 -46.17 -6.92
CA MET A 159 -6.33 -45.80 -7.54
C MET A 159 -6.35 -44.35 -8.04
N VAL A 160 -5.49 -43.48 -7.50
CA VAL A 160 -5.44 -42.04 -7.81
C VAL A 160 -4.47 -41.72 -8.96
N ALA A 161 -3.36 -42.48 -9.09
CA ALA A 161 -2.31 -42.21 -10.08
C ALA A 161 -2.72 -42.35 -11.56
N GLY A 162 -3.88 -42.94 -11.85
CA GLY A 162 -4.41 -43.08 -13.23
C GLY A 162 -5.50 -42.05 -13.60
N TYR A 163 -5.92 -41.19 -12.67
CA TYR A 163 -7.08 -40.32 -12.80
C TYR A 163 -6.75 -38.86 -12.45
N GLU A 164 -5.64 -38.39 -12.98
CA GLU A 164 -5.11 -37.05 -12.77
C GLU A 164 -5.94 -36.02 -13.57
N GLY A 165 -7.03 -35.57 -12.95
CA GLY A 165 -7.86 -34.48 -13.47
C GLY A 165 -8.89 -34.07 -12.43
N LYS A 166 -8.87 -32.80 -12.01
CA LYS A 166 -9.74 -32.28 -10.93
C LYS A 166 -11.23 -32.54 -11.16
N GLY A 167 -11.69 -32.42 -12.41
CA GLY A 167 -13.07 -32.73 -12.78
C GLY A 167 -13.44 -34.23 -12.74
N LYS A 168 -12.46 -35.14 -12.61
CA LYS A 168 -12.67 -36.59 -12.49
C LYS A 168 -12.41 -37.11 -11.08
N SER A 169 -11.44 -36.53 -10.36
CA SER A 169 -11.15 -36.87 -8.95
C SER A 169 -12.25 -36.40 -7.99
N ALA A 170 -12.99 -35.32 -8.31
CA ALA A 170 -14.15 -34.87 -7.55
C ALA A 170 -15.33 -35.89 -7.54
N ALA A 171 -15.46 -36.68 -8.62
CA ALA A 171 -16.62 -37.53 -8.88
C ALA A 171 -16.52 -38.95 -8.27
N GLN A 172 -15.34 -39.39 -7.82
CA GLN A 172 -15.13 -40.67 -7.14
C GLN A 172 -14.55 -40.39 -5.75
N GLY A 173 -15.39 -40.48 -4.72
CA GLY A 173 -15.03 -40.19 -3.32
C GLY A 173 -13.70 -40.83 -2.88
N GLY A 174 -12.95 -40.10 -2.05
CA GLY A 174 -11.63 -40.49 -1.56
C GLY A 174 -10.48 -39.50 -1.86
N SER A 175 -10.76 -38.38 -2.52
CA SER A 175 -9.83 -37.26 -2.70
C SER A 175 -10.40 -35.97 -2.09
N ASN A 176 -9.54 -35.13 -1.52
CA ASN A 176 -9.90 -33.80 -1.05
C ASN A 176 -9.46 -32.80 -2.11
N LEU A 177 -10.31 -31.85 -2.48
CA LEU A 177 -9.90 -30.74 -3.35
C LEU A 177 -9.51 -29.57 -2.47
N VAL A 178 -8.31 -29.05 -2.68
CA VAL A 178 -7.82 -27.90 -1.95
C VAL A 178 -7.63 -26.75 -2.92
N TYR A 179 -8.24 -25.63 -2.59
CA TYR A 179 -8.30 -24.42 -3.39
C TYR A 179 -7.54 -23.30 -2.68
N MET A 180 -6.81 -22.50 -3.43
CA MET A 180 -6.30 -21.21 -3.03
C MET A 180 -7.22 -20.12 -3.58
N ILE A 181 -7.76 -19.31 -2.68
CA ILE A 181 -8.58 -18.15 -3.02
C ILE A 181 -7.74 -16.91 -2.74
N ASN A 182 -7.47 -16.13 -3.78
CA ASN A 182 -6.81 -14.84 -3.66
C ASN A 182 -7.80 -13.73 -3.90
N ALA A 183 -7.83 -12.75 -2.99
CA ALA A 183 -8.59 -11.52 -3.14
C ALA A 183 -7.64 -10.33 -3.06
N GLN A 184 -7.65 -9.50 -4.08
CA GLN A 184 -6.94 -8.22 -4.10
C GLN A 184 -7.98 -7.11 -4.00
N HIS A 185 -7.94 -6.31 -2.94
CA HIS A 185 -8.71 -5.08 -2.85
C HIS A 185 -7.84 -3.88 -3.23
N ARG A 186 -8.28 -3.12 -4.24
CA ARG A 186 -7.72 -1.80 -4.56
C ARG A 186 -8.61 -0.75 -3.95
N GLY A 187 -8.07 0.02 -3.01
CA GLY A 187 -8.74 1.13 -2.35
C GLY A 187 -8.41 2.49 -2.98
N VAL A 188 -8.78 3.56 -2.28
CA VAL A 188 -8.45 4.93 -2.68
C VAL A 188 -6.94 5.20 -2.56
N ASN A 189 -6.45 6.24 -3.23
CA ASN A 189 -5.04 6.67 -3.18
C ASN A 189 -4.02 5.56 -3.50
N ASN A 190 -4.37 4.64 -4.40
CA ASN A 190 -3.53 3.52 -4.81
C ASN A 190 -3.12 2.59 -3.64
N SER A 191 -3.93 2.54 -2.58
CA SER A 191 -3.78 1.52 -1.55
C SER A 191 -4.25 0.17 -2.06
N GLU A 192 -3.50 -0.87 -1.73
CA GLU A 192 -3.76 -2.23 -2.18
C GLU A 192 -3.51 -3.19 -1.03
N ALA A 193 -4.42 -4.15 -0.87
CA ALA A 193 -4.25 -5.26 0.03
C ALA A 193 -4.57 -6.55 -0.71
N VAL A 194 -3.76 -7.58 -0.47
CA VAL A 194 -3.96 -8.92 -1.02
C VAL A 194 -4.08 -9.87 0.15
N VAL A 195 -5.21 -10.58 0.20
CA VAL A 195 -5.45 -11.65 1.15
C VAL A 195 -5.46 -12.96 0.37
N ARG A 196 -4.96 -14.03 1.00
CA ARG A 196 -4.95 -15.37 0.44
C ARG A 196 -5.42 -16.34 1.50
N ILE A 197 -6.39 -17.16 1.16
CA ILE A 197 -6.87 -18.24 2.01
C ILE A 197 -6.78 -19.57 1.26
N GLN A 198 -6.61 -20.64 2.03
CA GLN A 198 -6.69 -22.00 1.51
C GLN A 198 -8.02 -22.57 1.97
N TRP A 199 -8.83 -22.97 0.99
CA TRP A 199 -10.15 -23.54 1.18
C TRP A 199 -10.13 -25.02 0.83
N ARG A 200 -10.58 -25.87 1.74
CA ARG A 200 -10.69 -27.30 1.49
C ARG A 200 -12.16 -27.64 1.26
N HIS A 201 -12.45 -28.11 0.05
CA HIS A 201 -13.72 -28.72 -0.27
C HIS A 201 -13.71 -30.18 0.17
N VAL A 202 -14.73 -30.59 0.91
CA VAL A 202 -14.93 -31.96 1.39
C VAL A 202 -16.27 -32.44 0.83
N ASN A 203 -16.20 -33.44 -0.04
CA ASN A 203 -17.36 -34.18 -0.54
C ASN A 203 -17.82 -35.24 0.47
#